data_AF-A0A1V4PE51-F1
#
_entry.id   AF-A0A1V4PE51-F1
#
_cell.length_a   1.000
_cell.length_b   1.000
_cell.length_c   1.000
_cell.angle_alpha   90.00
_cell.angle_beta   90.00
_cell.angle_gamma   90.00
#
_symmetry.space_group_name_H-M   'P 1'
#
loop_
_entity.id
_entity.type
_entity.pdbx_description
1 polymer ?
#
loop_
_entity_poly.entity_id
_entity_poly.type
_entity_poly.pdbx_seq_one_letter_code
_entity_poly.pdbx_strand_id
1 'polypeptide(L)'
;MWVWALSMAILMVVAVAATAAITYAIAHSATSSVSAPASPAAPSFTAAEQADAKQAVCNAFDVSTKGIASQGGARVDGQPNIPMLLRTLSGTVSIQSALVPATPADVAEAAHGVVKTNLDLMNAALGQANIDQVKAANDASNSAVDTLVSACGLPH
;
A
#
# COMPACT_ATOMS: atom_id res chain seq x y z
N MET A 1 3.17 -5.30 -33.31
CA MET A 1 2.61 -5.88 -32.07
C MET A 1 2.70 -7.41 -32.03
N TRP A 2 2.53 -8.14 -33.14
CA TRP A 2 2.51 -9.61 -33.12
C TRP A 2 3.88 -10.29 -32.91
N VAL A 3 4.96 -9.68 -33.39
CA VAL A 3 6.34 -10.21 -33.24
C VAL A 3 6.78 -10.25 -31.78
N TRP A 4 6.34 -9.30 -30.96
CA TRP A 4 6.67 -9.22 -29.53
C TRP A 4 5.95 -10.29 -28.70
N ALA A 5 4.71 -10.60 -29.06
CA ALA A 5 3.93 -11.67 -28.45
C ALA A 5 4.51 -13.07 -28.78
N LEU A 6 5.00 -13.26 -30.00
CA LEU A 6 5.68 -14.50 -30.41
C LEU A 6 7.02 -14.69 -29.65
N SER A 7 7.79 -13.61 -29.44
CA SER A 7 9.04 -13.68 -28.66
C SER A 7 8.82 -14.09 -27.20
N MET A 8 7.77 -13.57 -26.54
CA MET A 8 7.43 -13.95 -25.16
C MET A 8 6.92 -15.40 -25.06
N ALA A 9 6.12 -15.84 -26.03
CA ALA A 9 5.61 -17.21 -26.05
C ALA A 9 6.75 -18.23 -26.24
N ILE A 10 7.73 -17.94 -27.10
CA ILE A 10 8.89 -18.83 -27.32
C ILE A 10 9.77 -18.90 -26.05
N LEU A 11 9.98 -17.79 -25.34
CA LEU A 11 10.71 -17.77 -24.06
C LEU A 11 10.04 -18.60 -22.97
N MET A 12 8.70 -18.58 -22.89
CA MET A 12 7.94 -19.40 -21.94
C MET A 12 8.03 -20.89 -22.26
N VAL A 13 7.96 -21.30 -23.53
CA VAL A 13 7.99 -22.73 -23.91
C VAL A 13 9.36 -23.35 -23.68
N VAL A 14 10.46 -22.62 -23.91
CA VAL A 14 11.82 -23.11 -23.64
C VAL A 14 12.05 -23.33 -22.14
N ALA A 15 11.47 -22.50 -21.27
CA ALA A 15 11.57 -22.66 -19.82
C ALA A 15 10.84 -23.91 -19.28
N VAL A 16 9.72 -24.30 -19.90
CA VAL A 16 8.92 -25.47 -19.48
C VAL A 16 9.49 -26.78 -20.01
N ALA A 17 10.14 -26.78 -21.18
CA ALA A 17 10.76 -27.99 -21.71
C ALA A 17 12.04 -28.40 -20.96
N ALA A 18 12.83 -27.43 -20.48
CA ALA A 18 14.06 -27.69 -19.72
C ALA A 18 13.78 -28.33 -18.35
N THR A 19 12.63 -28.02 -17.72
CA THR A 19 12.27 -28.54 -16.40
C THR A 19 11.88 -30.02 -16.44
N ALA A 20 11.16 -30.48 -17.48
CA ALA A 20 10.71 -31.88 -17.56
C ALA A 20 11.87 -32.89 -17.78
N ALA A 21 12.90 -32.53 -18.55
CA ALA A 21 14.04 -33.41 -18.81
C ALA A 21 14.92 -33.61 -17.56
N ILE A 22 15.07 -32.56 -16.75
CA ILE A 22 15.87 -32.60 -15.52
C ILE A 22 15.17 -33.48 -14.47
N THR A 23 13.84 -33.41 -14.37
CA THR A 23 13.07 -34.24 -13.43
C THR A 23 13.15 -35.74 -13.74
N TYR A 24 13.11 -36.14 -15.02
CA TYR A 24 13.16 -37.57 -15.37
C TYR A 24 14.53 -38.21 -15.11
N ALA A 25 15.63 -37.47 -15.32
CA ALA A 25 16.98 -37.94 -15.05
C ALA A 25 17.28 -38.13 -13.55
N ILE A 26 16.70 -37.27 -12.70
CA ILE A 26 16.86 -37.33 -11.24
C ILE A 26 16.00 -38.45 -10.65
N ALA A 27 14.77 -38.64 -11.14
CA ALA A 27 13.86 -39.68 -10.66
C ALA A 27 14.35 -41.11 -10.94
N HIS A 28 15.07 -41.33 -12.05
CA HIS A 28 15.62 -42.65 -12.37
C HIS A 28 16.92 -42.99 -11.61
N SER A 29 17.56 -42.00 -10.98
CA SER A 29 18.87 -42.14 -10.32
C SER A 29 18.78 -42.16 -8.78
N ALA A 30 17.66 -41.75 -8.19
CA ALA A 30 17.52 -41.59 -6.75
C ALA A 30 16.85 -42.80 -6.08
N THR A 31 17.53 -43.96 -6.08
CA THR A 31 17.32 -44.95 -5.00
C THR A 31 18.23 -44.59 -3.85
N SER A 32 17.91 -43.52 -3.13
CA SER A 32 18.53 -43.16 -1.84
C SER A 32 17.64 -42.12 -1.17
N SER A 33 17.29 -42.35 0.09
CA SER A 33 16.35 -41.60 0.91
C SER A 33 16.54 -40.08 0.86
N VAL A 34 15.50 -39.31 0.49
CA VAL A 34 15.55 -37.83 0.47
C VAL A 34 14.45 -37.23 1.34
N SER A 35 14.89 -36.35 2.24
CA SER A 35 14.10 -35.47 3.10
C SER A 35 13.10 -34.62 2.31
N ALA A 36 11.95 -34.31 2.93
CA ALA A 36 10.85 -33.56 2.32
C ALA A 36 11.29 -32.20 1.71
N PRO A 37 10.66 -31.75 0.60
CA PRO A 37 11.03 -30.50 -0.07
C PRO A 37 10.65 -29.29 0.79
N ALA A 38 11.55 -28.31 0.85
CA ALA A 38 11.31 -27.02 1.51
C ALA A 38 10.24 -26.20 0.77
N SER A 39 9.32 -25.59 1.53
CA SER A 39 8.35 -24.61 1.02
C SER A 39 9.06 -23.47 0.26
N PRO A 40 8.44 -22.91 -0.80
CA PRO A 40 8.96 -21.73 -1.47
C PRO A 40 9.12 -20.57 -0.47
N ALA A 41 10.33 -20.01 -0.37
CA ALA A 41 10.55 -18.82 0.43
C ALA A 41 9.69 -17.67 -0.13
N ALA A 42 9.04 -16.90 0.75
CA ALA A 42 8.36 -15.67 0.37
C ALA A 42 9.34 -14.74 -0.38
N PRO A 43 8.87 -13.93 -1.35
CA PRO A 43 9.74 -12.98 -2.03
C PRO A 43 10.38 -12.04 -1.00
N SER A 44 11.69 -12.15 -0.84
CA SER A 44 12.47 -11.25 0.01
C SER A 44 12.81 -9.99 -0.78
N PHE A 45 12.23 -8.85 -0.43
CA PHE A 45 12.58 -7.57 -1.00
C PHE A 45 13.93 -7.08 -0.47
N THR A 46 14.75 -6.51 -1.34
CA THR A 46 16.02 -5.87 -0.99
C THR A 46 15.79 -4.59 -0.18
N ALA A 47 16.81 -4.13 0.56
CA ALA A 47 16.73 -2.88 1.31
C ALA A 47 16.49 -1.66 0.40
N ALA A 48 17.00 -1.70 -0.84
CA ALA A 48 16.77 -0.64 -1.83
C ALA A 48 15.29 -0.58 -2.27
N GLU A 49 14.71 -1.74 -2.61
CA GLU A 49 13.29 -1.82 -2.99
C GLU A 49 12.37 -1.35 -1.85
N GLN A 50 12.70 -1.70 -0.60
CA GLN A 50 11.96 -1.24 0.56
C GLN A 50 12.11 0.27 0.81
N ALA A 51 13.30 0.83 0.59
CA ALA A 51 13.54 2.28 0.70
C ALA A 51 12.77 3.06 -0.37
N ASP A 52 12.78 2.59 -1.61
CA ASP A 52 12.04 3.20 -2.72
C ASP A 52 10.52 3.14 -2.48
N ALA A 53 10.02 1.99 -2.01
CA ALA A 53 8.61 1.82 -1.65
C ALA A 53 8.19 2.73 -0.49
N LYS A 54 9.04 2.86 0.54
CA LYS A 54 8.84 3.83 1.64
C LYS A 54 8.79 5.25 1.12
N GLN A 55 9.74 5.63 0.27
CA GLN A 55 9.82 6.96 -0.31
C GLN A 55 8.57 7.31 -1.13
N ALA A 56 8.06 6.35 -1.92
CA ALA A 56 6.84 6.54 -2.71
C ALA A 56 5.62 6.87 -1.83
N VAL A 57 5.38 6.09 -0.76
CA VAL A 57 4.27 6.31 0.17
C VAL A 57 4.41 7.64 0.91
N CYS A 58 5.61 7.93 1.42
CA CYS A 58 5.85 9.15 2.17
C CYS A 58 5.75 10.42 1.31
N ASN A 59 6.20 10.36 0.06
CA ASN A 59 6.01 11.46 -0.89
C ASN A 59 4.54 11.65 -1.26
N ALA A 60 3.81 10.56 -1.52
CA ALA A 60 2.38 10.62 -1.78
C ALA A 60 1.62 11.25 -0.60
N PHE A 61 2.00 10.92 0.62
CA PHE A 61 1.45 11.52 1.83
C PHE A 61 1.79 13.02 1.96
N ASP A 62 3.06 13.41 1.88
CA ASP A 62 3.50 14.81 2.01
C ASP A 62 2.82 15.74 1.00
N VAL A 63 2.75 15.33 -0.27
CA VAL A 63 2.06 16.10 -1.32
C VAL A 63 0.56 16.21 -1.04
N SER A 64 -0.03 15.16 -0.47
CA SER A 64 -1.48 15.09 -0.22
C SER A 64 -1.92 15.95 0.97
N THR A 65 -1.11 16.02 2.03
CA THR A 65 -1.45 16.76 3.25
C THR A 65 -1.14 18.26 3.15
N LYS A 66 -0.25 18.66 2.23
CA LYS A 66 0.06 20.07 1.98
C LYS A 66 -1.19 20.90 1.67
N GLY A 67 -1.39 21.90 2.52
CA GLY A 67 -2.46 22.90 2.38
C GLY A 67 -3.86 22.43 2.82
N ILE A 68 -4.00 21.26 3.45
CA ILE A 68 -5.30 20.82 4.01
C ILE A 68 -5.66 21.62 5.27
N ALA A 69 -4.69 21.91 6.14
CA ALA A 69 -4.93 22.62 7.41
C ALA A 69 -5.58 24.00 7.23
N SER A 70 -5.37 24.66 6.09
CA SER A 70 -5.94 25.98 5.78
C SER A 70 -7.40 25.94 5.31
N GLN A 71 -8.01 24.75 5.12
CA GLN A 71 -9.35 24.59 4.54
C GLN A 71 -10.46 24.44 5.59
N GLY A 72 -10.13 24.51 6.88
CA GLY A 72 -11.07 24.32 7.98
C GLY A 72 -11.34 22.85 8.30
N GLY A 73 -12.32 22.60 9.18
CA GLY A 73 -12.68 21.26 9.63
C GLY A 73 -13.55 20.48 8.64
N ALA A 74 -13.77 19.19 8.93
CA ALA A 74 -14.59 18.29 8.12
C ALA A 74 -16.06 18.74 7.99
N ARG A 75 -16.53 19.56 8.93
CA ARG A 75 -17.78 20.32 8.86
C ARG A 75 -17.55 21.79 9.17
N VAL A 76 -18.30 22.64 8.49
CA VAL A 76 -18.37 24.09 8.71
C VAL A 76 -19.84 24.45 8.85
N ASP A 77 -20.22 25.13 9.94
CA ASP A 77 -21.61 25.49 10.25
C ASP A 77 -22.60 24.30 10.23
N GLY A 78 -22.13 23.13 10.70
CA GLY A 78 -22.93 21.90 10.74
C GLY A 78 -23.09 21.18 9.39
N GLN A 79 -22.60 21.78 8.30
CA GLN A 79 -22.63 21.19 6.96
C GLN A 79 -21.28 20.54 6.61
N PRO A 80 -21.26 19.48 5.79
CA PRO A 80 -20.01 18.89 5.31
C PRO A 80 -19.16 19.90 4.51
N ASN A 81 -17.87 19.96 4.81
CA ASN A 81 -16.91 20.77 4.05
C ASN A 81 -16.45 20.01 2.80
N ILE A 82 -17.29 20.01 1.76
CA ILE A 82 -17.10 19.18 0.56
C ILE A 82 -15.72 19.39 -0.11
N PRO A 83 -15.21 20.61 -0.32
CA PRO A 83 -13.89 20.81 -0.94
C PRO A 83 -12.75 20.15 -0.14
N MET A 84 -12.78 20.32 1.18
CA MET A 84 -11.79 19.71 2.08
C MET A 84 -11.89 18.18 2.05
N LEU A 85 -13.11 17.63 2.15
CA LEU A 85 -13.34 16.19 2.12
C LEU A 85 -12.91 15.54 0.80
N LEU A 86 -13.16 16.20 -0.34
CA LEU A 86 -12.69 15.73 -1.65
C LEU A 86 -11.16 15.72 -1.74
N ARG A 87 -10.49 16.74 -1.20
CA ARG A 87 -9.03 16.76 -1.15
C ARG A 87 -8.47 15.66 -0.27
N THR A 88 -9.07 15.43 0.90
CA THR A 88 -8.74 14.31 1.80
C THR A 88 -8.92 12.96 1.10
N LEU A 89 -9.99 12.77 0.33
CA LEU A 89 -10.20 11.56 -0.46
C LEU A 89 -9.12 11.37 -1.52
N SER A 90 -8.83 12.41 -2.30
CA SER A 90 -7.79 12.35 -3.33
C SER A 90 -6.43 12.00 -2.73
N GLY A 91 -6.11 12.56 -1.55
CA GLY A 91 -4.90 12.23 -0.83
C GLY A 91 -4.87 10.78 -0.32
N THR A 92 -6.01 10.32 0.21
CA THR A 92 -6.19 8.95 0.68
C THR A 92 -5.98 7.92 -0.44
N VAL A 93 -6.55 8.18 -1.63
CA VAL A 93 -6.35 7.34 -2.82
C VAL A 93 -4.89 7.37 -3.27
N SER A 94 -4.25 8.53 -3.27
CA SER A 94 -2.83 8.67 -3.61
C SER A 94 -1.95 7.79 -2.72
N ILE A 95 -2.11 7.89 -1.39
CA ILE A 95 -1.39 7.08 -0.40
C ILE A 95 -1.65 5.59 -0.64
N GLN A 96 -2.92 5.20 -0.79
CA GLN A 96 -3.30 3.80 -1.01
C GLN A 96 -2.71 3.24 -2.31
N SER A 97 -2.59 4.06 -3.35
CA SER A 97 -2.02 3.65 -4.64
C SER A 97 -0.49 3.54 -4.62
N ALA A 98 0.18 4.20 -3.68
CA ALA A 98 1.62 4.15 -3.50
C ALA A 98 2.08 2.92 -2.69
N LEU A 99 1.16 2.26 -1.97
CA LEU A 99 1.45 1.04 -1.22
C LEU A 99 1.75 -0.14 -2.15
N VAL A 100 2.88 -0.78 -1.92
CA VAL A 100 3.33 -1.96 -2.67
C VAL A 100 3.81 -3.05 -1.70
N PRO A 101 3.93 -4.32 -2.13
CA PRO A 101 4.38 -5.40 -1.25
C PRO A 101 5.77 -5.19 -0.64
N ALA A 102 6.61 -4.36 -1.27
CA ALA A 102 7.92 -3.98 -0.76
C ALA A 102 7.88 -2.88 0.31
N THR A 103 6.73 -2.25 0.59
CA THR A 103 6.63 -1.20 1.61
C THR A 103 6.95 -1.77 2.99
N PRO A 104 7.85 -1.15 3.77
CA PRO A 104 8.12 -1.54 5.15
C PRO A 104 6.84 -1.58 6.00
N ALA A 105 6.75 -2.57 6.89
CA ALA A 105 5.54 -2.83 7.67
C ALA A 105 5.11 -1.61 8.52
N ASP A 106 6.06 -0.89 9.12
CA ASP A 106 5.82 0.32 9.91
C ASP A 106 5.11 1.41 9.09
N VAL A 107 5.55 1.62 7.85
CA VAL A 107 4.97 2.63 6.94
C VAL A 107 3.64 2.14 6.38
N ALA A 108 3.55 0.85 6.03
CA ALA A 108 2.32 0.27 5.49
C ALA A 108 1.18 0.29 6.51
N GLU A 109 1.43 -0.10 7.76
CA GLU A 109 0.44 -0.04 8.83
C GLU A 109 -0.01 1.39 9.11
N ALA A 110 0.93 2.34 9.21
CA ALA A 110 0.61 3.74 9.42
C ALA A 110 -0.21 4.33 8.24
N ALA A 111 0.16 4.01 7.01
CA ALA A 111 -0.56 4.44 5.81
C ALA A 111 -1.98 3.87 5.74
N HIS A 112 -2.17 2.57 6.05
CA HIS A 112 -3.49 1.97 6.16
C HIS A 112 -4.32 2.62 7.28
N GLY A 113 -3.68 2.99 8.40
CA GLY A 113 -4.31 3.76 9.47
C GLY A 113 -4.87 5.10 8.99
N VAL A 114 -4.07 5.87 8.23
CA VAL A 114 -4.50 7.14 7.63
C VAL A 114 -5.65 6.91 6.65
N VAL A 115 -5.53 5.92 5.76
CA VAL A 115 -6.58 5.60 4.78
C VAL A 115 -7.90 5.29 5.49
N LYS A 116 -7.86 4.40 6.48
CA LYS A 116 -9.04 4.00 7.24
C LYS A 116 -9.68 5.18 7.97
N THR A 117 -8.90 5.90 8.76
CA THR A 117 -9.42 6.98 9.62
C THR A 117 -9.92 8.18 8.82
N ASN A 118 -9.31 8.49 7.67
CA ASN A 118 -9.82 9.50 6.74
C ASN A 118 -11.17 9.10 6.14
N LEU A 119 -11.34 7.84 5.75
CA LEU A 119 -12.63 7.35 5.25
C LEU A 119 -13.70 7.36 6.35
N ASP A 120 -13.34 7.00 7.58
CA ASP A 120 -14.23 7.06 8.74
C ASP A 120 -14.65 8.52 9.04
N LEU A 121 -13.72 9.47 8.98
CA LEU A 121 -14.02 10.91 9.10
C LEU A 121 -14.94 11.41 7.99
N MET A 122 -14.69 11.01 6.74
CA MET A 122 -15.56 11.35 5.62
C MET A 122 -16.97 10.80 5.80
N ASN A 123 -17.11 9.54 6.20
CA ASN A 123 -18.40 8.91 6.48
C ASN A 123 -19.14 9.62 7.61
N ALA A 124 -18.44 9.98 8.70
CA ALA A 124 -19.02 10.75 9.78
C ALA A 124 -19.46 12.16 9.33
N ALA A 125 -18.61 12.85 8.57
CA ALA A 125 -18.87 14.21 8.11
C ALA A 125 -20.04 14.28 7.12
N LEU A 126 -20.08 13.37 6.14
CA LEU A 126 -21.11 13.30 5.09
C LEU A 126 -22.42 12.67 5.58
N GLY A 127 -22.35 11.78 6.57
CA GLY A 127 -23.51 11.15 7.19
C GLY A 127 -24.27 12.08 8.14
N GLN A 128 -25.26 11.53 8.86
CA GLN A 128 -25.99 12.23 9.93
C GLN A 128 -25.33 12.00 11.31
N ALA A 129 -24.02 11.79 11.37
CA ALA A 129 -23.30 11.62 12.62
C ALA A 129 -23.41 12.91 13.47
N ASN A 130 -23.46 12.75 14.79
CA ASN A 130 -23.46 13.89 15.71
C ASN A 130 -22.07 14.54 15.80
N ILE A 131 -21.99 15.74 16.39
CA ILE A 131 -20.72 16.49 16.49
C ILE A 131 -19.65 15.72 17.25
N ASP A 132 -20.00 14.99 18.31
CA ASP A 132 -19.03 14.22 19.09
C ASP A 132 -18.41 13.07 18.27
N GLN A 133 -19.21 12.42 17.43
CA GLN A 133 -18.75 11.39 16.50
C GLN A 133 -17.82 11.96 15.43
N VAL A 134 -18.16 13.12 14.85
CA VAL A 134 -17.29 13.80 13.87
C VAL A 134 -15.98 14.22 14.53
N LYS A 135 -16.03 14.74 15.76
CA LYS A 135 -14.84 15.10 16.52
C LYS A 135 -13.96 13.89 16.80
N ALA A 136 -14.52 12.79 17.29
CA ALA A 136 -13.78 11.56 17.56
C ALA A 136 -13.11 11.01 16.30
N ALA A 137 -13.81 11.03 15.16
CA ALA A 137 -13.24 10.61 13.88
C ALA A 137 -12.11 11.55 13.42
N ASN A 138 -12.26 12.86 13.65
CA ASN A 138 -11.23 13.84 13.32
C ASN A 138 -9.97 13.66 14.19
N ASP A 139 -10.14 13.44 15.49
CA ASP A 139 -9.03 13.17 16.41
C ASP A 139 -8.30 11.87 16.02
N ALA A 140 -9.04 10.83 15.63
CA ALA A 140 -8.46 9.57 15.13
C ALA A 140 -7.69 9.77 13.81
N SER A 141 -8.23 10.56 12.88
CA SER A 141 -7.56 10.92 11.62
C SER A 141 -6.25 11.67 11.89
N ASN A 142 -6.27 12.68 12.76
CA ASN A 142 -5.07 13.42 13.16
C ASN A 142 -4.01 12.51 13.78
N SER A 143 -4.40 11.62 14.69
CA SER A 143 -3.48 10.66 15.32
C SER A 143 -2.85 9.69 14.31
N ALA A 144 -3.61 9.24 13.32
CA ALA A 144 -3.08 8.41 12.24
C ALA A 144 -2.10 9.19 11.34
N VAL A 145 -2.42 10.45 11.03
CA VAL A 145 -1.54 11.36 10.30
C VAL A 145 -0.22 11.54 11.06
N ASP A 146 -0.25 11.80 12.36
CA ASP A 146 0.96 11.94 13.20
C ASP A 146 1.81 10.67 13.22
N THR A 147 1.16 9.51 13.25
CA THR A 147 1.82 8.20 13.18
C THR A 147 2.56 8.03 11.84
N LEU A 148 1.92 8.40 10.72
CA LEU A 148 2.55 8.33 9.40
C LEU A 148 3.64 9.38 9.20
N VAL A 149 3.47 10.60 9.73
CA VAL A 149 4.53 11.64 9.78
C VAL A 149 5.77 11.07 10.46
N SER A 150 5.58 10.44 11.62
CA SER A 150 6.66 9.82 12.41
C SER A 150 7.33 8.68 11.66
N ALA A 151 6.56 7.77 11.05
CA ALA A 151 7.08 6.65 10.26
C ALA A 151 7.87 7.13 9.02
N CYS A 152 7.43 8.23 8.41
CA CYS A 152 8.09 8.85 7.27
C CYS A 152 9.27 9.77 7.63
N GLY A 153 9.48 10.08 8.91
CA GLY A 153 10.53 11.01 9.36
C GLY A 153 10.31 12.44 8.84
N LEU A 154 9.06 12.83 8.61
CA LEU A 154 8.69 14.17 8.15
C LEU A 154 8.65 15.15 9.33
N PRO A 155 8.92 16.45 9.10
CA PRO A 155 8.76 17.47 10.14
C PRO A 155 7.28 17.61 10.56
N HIS A 156 7.06 17.78 11.86
CA HIS A 156 5.75 18.12 12.44
C HIS A 156 5.41 19.61 12.25
#